data_AF-A0A2K4FK65-F1
#
_entry.id   AF-A0A2K4FK65-F1
#
_cell.length_a   1.000
_cell.length_b   1.000
_cell.length_c   1.000
_cell.angle_alpha   90.00
_cell.angle_beta   90.00
_cell.angle_gamma   90.00
#
_symmetry.space_group_name_H-M   'P 1'
#
loop_
_entity.id
_entity.type
_entity.pdbx_description
1 polymer ?
#
loop_
_entity_poly.entity_id
_entity_poly.type
_entity_poly.pdbx_seq_one_letter_code
_entity_poly.pdbx_strand_id
1 'polypeptide(L)'
;MKPTQHLFPSLIAVALSGTALPVLAAESGFVEDAKATLNLRNFYFNRNFTNPNNAQGKAEEWTQSFILDAKSGFTQGTVGFGVDILGMYS
;
A
#
# COMPACT_ATOMS: atom_id res chain seq x y z
N MET A 1 2.07 24.30 68.49
CA MET A 1 2.65 24.67 67.19
C MET A 1 3.12 23.38 66.50
N LYS A 2 2.70 23.17 65.24
CA LYS A 2 3.00 22.06 64.28
C LYS A 2 4.51 22.00 63.91
N PRO A 3 5.06 21.00 63.17
CA PRO A 3 4.42 20.01 62.27
C PRO A 3 4.88 18.53 62.48
N THR A 4 4.04 17.50 62.26
CA THR A 4 3.59 16.87 60.99
C THR A 4 4.70 16.10 60.25
N GLN A 5 4.82 14.80 60.56
CA GLN A 5 5.61 13.80 59.81
C GLN A 5 4.80 13.28 58.62
N HIS A 6 5.02 13.78 57.40
CA HIS A 6 4.61 13.10 56.16
C HIS A 6 5.54 13.52 55.02
N LEU A 7 6.62 12.78 54.79
CA LEU A 7 7.57 13.07 53.71
C LEU A 7 8.02 11.80 52.98
N PHE A 8 7.11 10.91 52.60
CA PHE A 8 7.42 9.87 51.60
C PHE A 8 6.16 9.53 50.79
N PRO A 9 5.89 10.26 49.69
CA PRO A 9 5.52 9.53 48.47
C PRO A 9 6.02 10.19 47.17
N SER A 10 7.07 11.02 47.19
CA SER A 10 7.46 11.79 45.98
C SER A 10 8.44 11.08 45.03
N LEU A 11 8.90 9.87 45.31
CA LEU A 11 9.97 9.23 44.51
C LEU A 11 9.47 8.26 43.42
N ILE A 12 8.17 8.04 43.27
CA ILE A 12 7.61 7.14 42.22
C ILE A 12 6.99 7.91 41.04
N ALA A 13 6.91 9.25 41.12
CA ALA A 13 6.27 10.06 40.07
C ALA A 13 7.21 10.46 38.90
N VAL A 14 8.50 10.14 38.97
CA VAL A 14 9.51 10.54 37.94
C VAL A 14 10.08 9.31 37.23
N ALA A 15 9.20 8.36 36.87
CA ALA A 15 9.58 7.24 35.99
C ALA A 15 8.69 7.14 34.74
N LEU A 16 7.65 7.99 34.61
CA LEU A 16 6.71 7.95 33.49
C LEU A 16 6.82 9.16 32.54
N SER A 17 7.66 10.15 32.85
CA SER A 17 7.84 11.35 32.01
C SER A 17 9.02 11.26 31.03
N GLY A 18 9.69 10.10 30.95
CA GLY A 18 10.95 9.93 30.20
C GLY A 18 10.87 9.03 28.96
N THR A 19 9.74 8.39 28.65
CA THR A 19 9.63 7.46 27.52
C THR A 19 8.63 7.91 26.47
N ALA A 20 8.67 9.19 26.11
CA ALA A 20 8.24 9.64 24.79
C ALA A 20 9.48 9.87 23.92
N LEU A 21 10.38 8.86 23.86
CA LEU A 21 11.24 8.75 22.70
C LEU A 21 10.27 8.48 21.54
N PRO A 22 10.18 9.32 20.49
CA PRO A 22 9.62 8.81 19.26
C PRO A 22 10.51 7.63 18.91
N VAL A 23 9.97 6.43 19.05
CA VAL A 23 10.58 5.24 18.50
C VAL A 23 10.74 5.61 17.03
N LEU A 24 11.96 5.91 16.61
CA LEU A 24 12.36 5.97 15.21
C LEU A 24 12.26 4.53 14.72
N ALA A 25 11.04 4.01 14.66
CA ALA A 25 10.72 2.85 13.90
C ALA A 25 11.16 3.21 12.49
N ALA A 26 11.89 2.32 11.84
CA ALA A 26 12.07 2.37 10.40
C ALA A 26 10.67 2.17 9.77
N GLU A 27 9.82 3.21 9.81
CA GLU A 27 8.59 3.25 9.05
C GLU A 27 9.04 3.49 7.61
N SER A 28 8.90 2.47 6.76
CA SER A 28 8.76 2.74 5.35
C SER A 28 7.75 3.85 5.12
N GLY A 29 8.08 4.83 4.28
CA GLY A 29 7.19 5.91 3.91
C GLY A 29 6.55 5.72 2.54
N PHE A 30 5.97 6.82 2.06
CA PHE A 30 5.23 6.90 0.79
C PHE A 30 6.04 6.42 -0.42
N VAL A 31 7.35 6.65 -0.43
CA VAL A 31 8.24 6.27 -1.55
C VAL A 31 8.96 4.97 -1.24
N GLU A 32 9.36 4.76 0.00
CA GLU A 32 10.15 3.60 0.43
C GLU A 32 9.37 2.30 0.30
N ASP A 33 8.05 2.33 0.49
CA ASP A 33 7.14 1.20 0.27
C ASP A 33 6.50 1.17 -1.12
N ALA A 34 6.84 2.11 -2.00
CA ALA A 34 6.24 2.16 -3.32
C ALA A 34 6.62 0.92 -4.15
N LYS A 35 5.64 0.38 -4.89
CA LYS A 35 5.82 -0.75 -5.82
C LYS A 35 5.23 -0.39 -7.17
N ALA A 36 6.00 -0.61 -8.21
CA ALA A 36 5.55 -0.45 -9.59
C ALA A 36 5.86 -1.72 -10.38
N THR A 37 4.85 -2.22 -11.10
CA THR A 37 4.96 -3.37 -12.00
C THR A 37 4.49 -2.95 -13.39
N LEU A 38 5.31 -3.23 -14.39
CA LEU A 38 4.91 -3.10 -15.80
C LEU A 38 4.76 -4.50 -16.40
N ASN A 39 3.52 -4.90 -16.68
CA ASN A 39 3.20 -6.16 -17.32
C ASN A 39 3.15 -5.96 -18.85
N LEU A 40 4.08 -6.61 -19.54
CA LEU A 40 4.08 -6.72 -20.99
C LEU A 40 3.36 -8.01 -21.37
N ARG A 41 2.15 -7.89 -21.89
CA ARG A 41 1.31 -9.04 -22.22
C ARG A 41 1.16 -9.17 -23.71
N ASN A 42 1.80 -10.20 -24.26
CA ASN A 42 1.49 -10.65 -25.61
C ASN A 42 0.37 -11.70 -25.52
N PHE A 43 -0.77 -11.45 -26.16
CA PHE A 43 -1.92 -12.34 -26.09
C PHE A 43 -2.47 -12.65 -27.47
N TYR A 44 -2.41 -13.92 -27.84
CA TYR A 44 -3.04 -14.44 -29.05
C TYR A 44 -4.34 -15.14 -28.67
N PHE A 45 -5.44 -14.73 -29.31
CA PHE A 45 -6.75 -15.31 -29.10
C PHE A 45 -7.30 -15.84 -30.42
N ASN A 46 -7.74 -17.10 -30.41
CA ASN A 46 -8.39 -17.73 -31.56
C ASN A 46 -9.59 -18.53 -31.08
N ARG A 47 -10.76 -18.17 -31.59
CA ARG A 47 -12.03 -18.82 -31.31
C ARG A 47 -12.67 -19.24 -32.63
N ASN A 48 -12.91 -20.53 -32.76
CA ASN A 48 -13.69 -21.10 -33.85
C ASN A 48 -15.15 -21.27 -33.41
N PHE A 49 -16.09 -20.69 -34.16
CA PHE A 49 -17.52 -20.86 -33.87
C PHE A 49 -18.03 -22.10 -34.61
N THR A 50 -18.48 -23.10 -33.87
CA THR A 50 -18.90 -24.40 -34.44
C THR A 50 -20.38 -24.47 -34.81
N ASN A 51 -21.20 -23.52 -34.34
CA ASN A 51 -22.61 -23.45 -34.69
C ASN A 51 -22.79 -22.74 -36.05
N PRO A 52 -23.35 -23.41 -37.08
CA PRO A 52 -23.52 -22.85 -38.41
C PRO A 52 -24.52 -21.70 -38.49
N ASN A 53 -25.34 -21.50 -37.46
CA ASN A 53 -26.28 -20.37 -37.37
C ASN A 53 -25.63 -19.08 -36.83
N ASN A 54 -24.36 -19.10 -36.42
CA ASN A 54 -23.65 -17.88 -36.04
C ASN A 54 -23.25 -17.07 -37.27
N ALA A 55 -23.46 -15.75 -37.21
CA ALA A 55 -23.07 -14.83 -38.29
C ALA A 55 -21.54 -14.74 -38.48
N GLN A 56 -20.76 -15.02 -37.43
CA GLN A 56 -19.30 -15.00 -37.44
C GLN A 56 -18.77 -16.42 -37.26
N GLY A 57 -17.97 -16.90 -38.23
CA GLY A 57 -17.39 -18.26 -38.19
C GLY A 57 -16.10 -18.38 -37.39
N LYS A 58 -15.35 -17.28 -37.24
CA LYS A 58 -14.09 -17.24 -36.47
C LYS A 58 -13.86 -15.86 -35.86
N ALA A 59 -13.27 -15.81 -34.66
CA ALA A 59 -12.69 -14.60 -34.08
C ALA A 59 -11.21 -14.88 -33.81
N GLU A 60 -10.32 -14.05 -34.37
CA GLU A 60 -8.89 -14.17 -34.18
C GLU A 60 -8.31 -12.78 -33.98
N GLU A 61 -7.60 -12.61 -32.88
CA GLU A 61 -7.02 -11.34 -32.47
C GLU A 61 -5.64 -11.58 -31.87
N TRP A 62 -4.73 -10.66 -32.14
CA TRP A 62 -3.41 -10.64 -31.53
C TRP A 62 -3.18 -9.25 -30.97
N THR A 63 -2.93 -9.17 -29.67
CA THR A 63 -2.72 -7.91 -28.96
C THR A 63 -1.40 -7.92 -28.21
N GLN A 64 -0.83 -6.72 -28.09
CA GLN A 64 0.31 -6.44 -27.25
C GLN A 64 -0.11 -5.39 -26.24
N SER A 65 -0.39 -5.82 -25.01
CA SER A 65 -0.82 -4.92 -23.95
C SER A 65 0.33 -4.51 -23.03
N PHE A 66 0.24 -3.27 -22.55
CA PHE A 66 1.09 -2.68 -21.54
C PHE A 66 0.22 -2.30 -20.34
N ILE A 67 0.44 -2.95 -19.20
CA ILE A 67 -0.33 -2.69 -17.99
C ILE A 67 0.63 -2.22 -16.90
N LEU A 68 0.51 -0.95 -16.53
CA LEU A 68 1.26 -0.34 -15.43
C LEU A 68 0.40 -0.36 -14.18
N ASP A 69 0.87 -1.04 -13.14
CA ASP A 69 0.30 -0.99 -11.79
C ASP A 69 1.35 -0.39 -10.85
N ALA A 70 1.11 0.83 -10.39
CA ALA A 70 2.00 1.56 -9.49
C ALA A 70 1.25 1.99 -8.24
N LYS A 71 1.77 1.62 -7.08
CA LYS A 71 1.19 1.86 -5.76
C LYS A 71 2.23 2.54 -4.89
N SER A 72 1.88 3.66 -4.27
CA SER A 72 2.73 4.26 -3.25
C SER A 72 2.65 3.47 -1.95
N GLY A 73 3.61 3.70 -1.06
CA GLY A 73 3.41 3.44 0.37
C GLY A 73 2.44 4.45 0.99
N PHE A 74 2.25 4.37 2.30
CA PHE A 74 1.53 5.40 3.05
C PHE A 74 2.49 6.43 3.65
N THR A 75 2.08 7.69 3.77
CA THR A 75 2.83 8.69 4.53
C THR A 75 2.86 8.33 6.01
N GLN A 76 3.97 8.65 6.69
CA GLN A 76 4.15 8.39 8.12
C GLN A 76 3.19 9.23 8.99
N GLY A 77 2.78 8.67 10.12
CA GLY A 77 1.90 9.32 11.11
C GLY A 77 0.61 8.56 11.39
N THR A 78 -0.17 9.05 12.35
CA THR A 78 -1.39 8.37 12.84
C THR A 78 -2.43 8.09 11.75
N VAL A 79 -2.44 8.90 10.69
CA VAL A 79 -3.24 8.67 9.48
C VAL A 79 -2.34 8.83 8.27
N GLY A 80 -2.14 7.73 7.54
CA GLY A 80 -1.31 7.71 6.34
C GLY A 80 -2.11 7.97 5.06
N PHE A 81 -1.52 8.71 4.13
CA PHE A 81 -2.06 8.95 2.79
C PHE A 81 -1.27 8.14 1.75
N GLY A 82 -1.97 7.57 0.77
CA GLY A 82 -1.39 6.77 -0.32
C GLY A 82 -2.11 7.04 -1.64
N VAL A 83 -1.45 6.74 -2.76
CA VAL A 83 -1.96 6.90 -4.13
C VAL A 83 -1.64 5.66 -4.96
N ASP A 84 -2.64 5.22 -5.70
CA ASP A 84 -2.54 4.12 -6.67
C ASP A 84 -2.80 4.62 -8.09
N ILE A 85 -2.02 4.13 -9.05
CA ILE A 85 -2.13 4.41 -10.48
C ILE A 85 -2.23 3.08 -11.22
N LEU A 86 -3.27 2.93 -12.03
CA LEU A 86 -3.44 1.82 -12.96
C LEU A 86 -3.56 2.36 -14.39
N GLY A 87 -2.57 2.05 -15.23
CA GLY A 87 -2.53 2.39 -16.65
C GLY A 87 -2.67 1.14 -17.51
N MET A 88 -3.53 1.18 -18.52
CA MET A 88 -3.76 0.05 -19.43
C MET A 88 -3.75 0.53 -20.88
N TYR A 89 -2.95 -0.12 -21.71
CA TYR A 89 -2.91 0.09 -23.16
C TYR A 89 -2.85 -1.28 -23.86
N SER A 90 -3.52 -1.42 -25.01
CA SER A 90 -3.60 -2.67 -25.77
C SER A 90 -3.64 -2.42 -27.27
#